data_AF-A0A6L7CQ80-F1
#
_entry.id   AF-A0A6L7CQ80-F1
#
_cell.length_a   1.000
_cell.length_b   1.000
_cell.length_c   1.000
_cell.angle_alpha   90.00
_cell.angle_beta   90.00
_cell.angle_gamma   90.00
#
_symmetry.space_group_name_H-M   'P 1'
#
loop_
_entity.id
_entity.type
_entity.pdbx_description
1 polymer ?
#
loop_
_entity_poly.entity_id
_entity_poly.type
_entity_poly.pdbx_seq_one_letter_code
_entity_poly.pdbx_strand_id
1 'polypeptide(L)'
;TLDIGNGKQLIFVETPMLHWPDSMMTYLTGDAVLFSNDAFGQHYCDEHLFNDEVDQTELFEQCQRYYANILTPFSRLVTPKITEILGFNLPVDMIATSHGVVWRDNPTQIVELYLKWAADYQEDRITIFYDTMSNNTRMMADAIAQGIAETDPRVAVKIFNVARSDKNEILTNVFRSKGVLVGTSTMNNVMMPKIAGLVEEMTGLRFRNKRASA
;
A
#
# COMPACT_ATOMS: atom_id res chain seq x y z
N THR A 1 -7.19 -2.57 30.33
CA THR A 1 -5.92 -1.84 30.50
C THR A 1 -5.02 -2.65 31.44
N LEU A 2 -3.73 -2.33 31.52
CA LEU A 2 -2.75 -2.97 32.41
C LEU A 2 -1.88 -1.90 33.07
N ASP A 3 -1.94 -1.78 34.39
CA ASP A 3 -1.12 -0.84 35.16
C ASP A 3 0.35 -1.33 35.19
N ILE A 4 1.29 -0.41 34.96
CA ILE A 4 2.73 -0.68 34.98
C ILE A 4 3.48 0.17 36.03
N GLY A 5 2.75 0.87 36.89
CA GLY A 5 3.29 1.77 37.92
C GLY A 5 3.61 3.17 37.39
N ASN A 6 4.10 4.03 38.29
CA ASN A 6 4.47 5.42 38.00
C ASN A 6 3.35 6.26 37.34
N GLY A 7 2.08 5.92 37.60
CA GLY A 7 0.93 6.60 36.99
C GLY A 7 0.73 6.29 35.50
N LYS A 8 1.34 5.21 34.99
CA LYS A 8 1.23 4.78 33.59
C LYS A 8 0.51 3.44 33.49
N GLN A 9 -0.24 3.27 32.41
CA GLN A 9 -0.93 2.03 32.06
C GLN A 9 -0.86 1.77 30.56
N LEU A 10 -0.96 0.49 30.19
CA LEU A 10 -1.14 0.03 28.82
C LEU A 10 -2.63 -0.12 28.52
N ILE A 11 -3.05 0.39 27.37
CA ILE A 11 -4.41 0.27 26.83
C ILE A 11 -4.32 -0.59 25.57
N PHE A 12 -5.12 -1.65 25.49
CA PHE A 12 -5.14 -2.56 24.34
C PHE A 12 -6.31 -2.21 23.44
N VAL A 13 -6.07 -2.15 22.13
CA VAL A 13 -7.08 -1.87 21.12
C VAL A 13 -7.04 -2.98 20.08
N GLU A 14 -8.08 -3.80 20.03
CA GLU A 14 -8.17 -4.87 19.04
C GLU A 14 -8.33 -4.27 17.63
N THR A 15 -7.58 -4.81 16.67
CA THR A 15 -7.62 -4.39 15.26
C THR A 15 -7.74 -5.62 14.36
N PRO A 16 -8.80 -6.44 14.52
CA PRO A 16 -8.92 -7.70 13.80
C PRO A 16 -8.95 -7.46 12.28
N MET A 17 -8.23 -8.31 11.56
CA MET A 17 -8.00 -8.23 10.11
C MET A 17 -7.23 -6.97 9.66
N LEU A 18 -6.47 -6.32 10.56
CA LEU A 18 -5.53 -5.24 10.24
C LEU A 18 -4.10 -5.62 10.67
N HIS A 19 -3.46 -6.61 10.05
CA HIS A 19 -3.92 -7.36 8.87
C HIS A 19 -4.26 -8.84 9.14
N TRP A 20 -4.14 -9.30 10.39
CA TRP A 20 -4.49 -10.66 10.81
C TRP A 20 -5.64 -10.70 11.82
N PRO A 21 -6.31 -11.85 12.01
CA PRO A 21 -7.42 -11.97 12.96
C PRO A 21 -7.06 -11.61 14.41
N ASP A 22 -5.82 -11.82 14.82
CA ASP A 22 -5.29 -11.60 16.17
C ASP A 22 -4.61 -10.24 16.35
N SER A 23 -4.56 -9.41 15.30
CA SER A 23 -3.92 -8.10 15.35
C SER A 23 -4.56 -7.19 16.41
N MET A 24 -3.71 -6.54 17.20
CA MET A 24 -4.08 -5.50 18.17
C MET A 24 -2.97 -4.44 18.27
N MET A 25 -3.32 -3.27 18.78
CA MET A 25 -2.39 -2.20 19.14
C MET A 25 -2.32 -2.04 20.66
N THR A 26 -1.20 -1.52 21.14
CA THR A 26 -1.03 -1.16 22.56
C THR A 26 -0.69 0.31 22.68
N TYR A 27 -1.38 1.04 23.54
CA TYR A 27 -1.13 2.45 23.81
C TYR A 27 -0.61 2.64 25.24
N LEU A 28 0.45 3.43 25.40
CA LEU A 28 1.05 3.76 26.70
C LEU A 28 0.65 5.17 27.15
N THR A 29 -0.07 5.26 28.28
CA THR A 29 -0.49 6.55 28.83
C THR A 29 0.69 7.33 29.42
N GLY A 30 0.54 8.65 29.50
CA GLY A 30 1.58 9.55 30.02
C GLY A 30 2.60 9.89 28.93
N ASP A 31 3.28 8.87 28.39
CA ASP A 31 4.25 9.05 27.29
C ASP A 31 3.58 9.24 25.91
N ALA A 32 2.28 8.94 25.79
CA ALA A 32 1.51 9.10 24.57
C ALA A 32 2.08 8.35 23.35
N VAL A 33 2.54 7.11 23.59
CA VAL A 33 3.13 6.24 22.55
C VAL A 33 2.13 5.16 22.13
N LEU A 34 1.88 5.07 20.83
CA LEU A 34 1.11 3.99 20.21
C LEU A 34 2.05 2.93 19.62
N PHE A 35 2.04 1.73 20.19
CA PHE A 35 2.66 0.54 19.62
C PHE A 35 1.68 -0.12 18.64
N SER A 36 1.82 0.20 17.36
CA SER A 36 0.83 -0.14 16.31
C SER A 36 1.09 -1.46 15.60
N ASN A 37 2.20 -2.13 15.90
CA ASN A 37 2.66 -3.32 15.19
C ASN A 37 2.75 -3.03 13.68
N ASP A 38 2.13 -3.84 12.82
CA ASP A 38 2.23 -3.74 11.37
C ASP A 38 1.56 -2.48 10.79
N ALA A 39 0.55 -1.96 11.47
CA ALA A 39 -0.11 -0.72 11.04
C ALA A 39 0.88 0.46 11.11
N PHE A 40 0.88 1.26 10.05
CA PHE A 40 1.76 2.42 9.87
C PHE A 40 3.24 2.08 9.67
N GLY A 41 3.59 0.79 9.59
CA GLY A 41 4.95 0.32 9.35
C GLY A 41 5.35 0.28 7.87
N GLN A 42 6.63 -0.01 7.66
CA GLN A 42 7.25 -0.13 6.35
C GLN A 42 8.53 -0.97 6.42
N HIS A 43 8.85 -1.67 5.33
CA HIS A 43 10.11 -2.40 5.23
C HIS A 43 11.22 -1.48 4.72
N TYR A 44 11.76 -0.68 5.64
CA TYR A 44 12.85 0.25 5.38
C TYR A 44 13.94 0.07 6.44
N CYS A 45 15.18 -0.11 5.99
CA CYS A 45 16.34 -0.33 6.86
C CYS A 45 17.24 0.90 6.78
N ASP A 46 17.48 1.51 7.94
CA ASP A 46 18.43 2.62 8.12
C ASP A 46 19.07 2.45 9.51
N GLU A 47 20.23 3.05 9.73
CA GLU A 47 20.90 3.07 11.05
C GLU A 47 20.16 4.03 12.02
N HIS A 48 19.47 5.02 11.49
CA HIS A 48 18.61 5.92 12.26
C HIS A 48 17.24 5.29 12.53
N LEU A 49 16.68 5.59 13.70
CA LEU A 49 15.43 4.99 14.14
C LEU A 49 14.20 5.83 13.78
N PHE A 50 14.35 7.16 13.66
CA PHE A 50 13.21 8.07 13.65
C PHE A 50 12.90 8.62 12.26
N ASN A 51 11.62 8.91 12.01
CA ASN A 51 11.14 9.32 10.69
C ASN A 51 11.76 10.62 10.17
N ASP A 52 12.18 11.54 11.03
CA ASP A 52 12.82 12.80 10.67
C ASP A 52 14.33 12.68 10.36
N GLU A 53 14.91 11.52 10.62
CA GLU A 53 16.36 11.27 10.45
C GLU A 53 16.69 10.53 9.14
N VAL A 54 15.68 10.15 8.35
CA VAL A 54 15.82 9.32 7.15
C VAL A 54 15.41 10.06 5.87
N ASP A 55 15.69 9.47 4.70
CA ASP A 55 15.23 10.02 3.42
C ASP A 55 13.71 9.93 3.30
N GLN A 56 13.06 11.09 3.13
CA GLN A 56 11.60 11.18 3.10
C GLN A 56 10.98 10.58 1.84
N THR A 57 11.73 10.54 0.73
CA THR A 57 11.26 9.94 -0.53
C THR A 57 11.24 8.44 -0.39
N GLU A 58 12.35 7.85 0.07
CA GLU A 58 12.45 6.40 0.30
C GLU A 58 11.44 5.94 1.36
N LEU A 59 11.30 6.68 2.46
CA LEU A 59 10.31 6.39 3.49
C LEU A 59 8.89 6.32 2.90
N PHE A 60 8.48 7.34 2.14
CA PHE A 60 7.16 7.38 1.52
C PHE A 60 6.94 6.21 0.54
N GLU A 61 7.94 5.91 -0.29
CA GLU A 61 7.88 4.80 -1.25
C GLU A 61 7.69 3.46 -0.53
N GLN A 62 8.43 3.21 0.56
CA GLN A 62 8.28 1.97 1.32
C GLN A 62 6.94 1.87 2.04
N CYS A 63 6.44 2.97 2.63
CA CYS A 63 5.12 2.98 3.26
C CYS A 63 4.00 2.68 2.25
N GLN A 64 4.01 3.33 1.09
CA GLN A 64 2.99 3.12 0.06
C GLN A 64 3.08 1.72 -0.54
N ARG A 65 4.30 1.21 -0.76
CA ARG A 65 4.54 -0.17 -1.22
C ARG A 65 4.01 -1.19 -0.22
N TYR A 66 4.25 -1.00 1.08
CA TYR A 66 3.75 -1.85 2.15
C TYR A 66 2.22 -1.90 2.15
N TYR A 67 1.57 -0.73 2.16
CA TYR A 67 0.11 -0.65 2.14
C TYR A 67 -0.50 -1.33 0.90
N ALA A 68 0.02 -1.02 -0.28
CA ALA A 68 -0.50 -1.54 -1.55
C ALA A 68 -0.47 -3.07 -1.63
N ASN A 69 0.57 -3.70 -1.09
CA ASN A 69 0.80 -5.14 -1.23
C ASN A 69 0.24 -5.98 -0.07
N ILE A 70 -0.12 -5.37 1.06
CA ILE A 70 -0.56 -6.09 2.27
C ILE A 70 -1.95 -5.63 2.72
N LEU A 71 -2.18 -4.32 2.75
CA LEU A 71 -3.35 -3.73 3.43
C LEU A 71 -4.50 -3.38 2.49
N THR A 72 -4.26 -3.31 1.17
CA THR A 72 -5.32 -3.07 0.16
C THR A 72 -6.62 -3.86 0.41
N PRO A 73 -6.61 -5.20 0.62
CA PRO A 73 -7.86 -5.95 0.80
C PRO A 73 -8.64 -5.59 2.07
N PHE A 74 -7.98 -4.95 3.04
CA PHE A 74 -8.55 -4.55 4.33
C PHE A 74 -8.87 -3.05 4.41
N SER A 75 -8.72 -2.30 3.32
CA SER A 75 -8.94 -0.83 3.26
C SER A 75 -10.27 -0.38 3.89
N ARG A 76 -11.33 -1.18 3.76
CA ARG A 76 -12.66 -0.87 4.36
C ARG A 76 -12.69 -0.90 5.89
N LEU A 77 -11.74 -1.57 6.52
CA LEU A 77 -11.60 -1.68 7.98
C LEU A 77 -10.72 -0.57 8.56
N VAL A 78 -9.85 0.04 7.74
CA VAL A 78 -8.89 1.07 8.16
C VAL A 78 -9.60 2.32 8.66
N THR A 79 -10.48 2.92 7.85
CA THR A 79 -11.15 4.19 8.22
C THR A 79 -12.03 4.08 9.47
N PRO A 80 -12.89 3.05 9.63
CA PRO A 80 -13.63 2.87 10.88
C PRO A 80 -12.72 2.69 12.10
N LYS A 81 -11.63 1.93 11.97
CA LYS A 81 -10.71 1.69 13.10
C LYS A 81 -9.94 2.96 13.48
N ILE A 82 -9.47 3.74 12.52
CA ILE A 82 -8.84 5.05 12.82
C ILE A 82 -9.85 5.98 13.49
N THR A 83 -11.10 6.02 13.01
CA THR A 83 -12.18 6.82 13.62
C THR A 83 -12.44 6.40 15.08
N GLU A 84 -12.48 5.10 15.35
CA GLU A 84 -12.63 4.55 16.70
C GLU A 84 -11.49 5.01 17.63
N ILE A 85 -10.23 4.89 17.17
CA ILE A 85 -9.05 5.30 17.93
C ILE A 85 -9.08 6.80 18.23
N LEU A 86 -9.42 7.64 17.24
CA LEU A 86 -9.59 9.08 17.43
C LEU A 86 -10.69 9.41 18.45
N GLY A 87 -11.74 8.59 18.52
CA GLY A 87 -12.82 8.72 19.50
C GLY A 87 -12.38 8.53 20.95
N PHE A 88 -11.24 7.88 21.21
CA PHE A 88 -10.67 7.77 22.55
C PHE A 88 -10.05 9.07 23.06
N ASN A 89 -9.84 10.07 22.18
CA ASN A 89 -9.20 11.35 22.51
C ASN A 89 -7.86 11.18 23.24
N LEU A 90 -7.10 10.15 22.85
CA LEU A 90 -5.77 9.88 23.39
C LEU A 90 -4.75 10.76 22.64
N PRO A 91 -3.91 11.53 23.34
CA PRO A 91 -2.78 12.20 22.71
C PRO A 91 -1.86 11.18 22.03
N VAL A 92 -1.28 11.51 20.88
CA VAL A 92 -0.30 10.65 20.19
C VAL A 92 0.93 11.48 19.91
N ASP A 93 1.99 11.24 20.66
CA ASP A 93 3.30 11.87 20.50
C ASP A 93 4.21 11.02 19.62
N MET A 94 4.10 9.69 19.73
CA MET A 94 4.84 8.76 18.86
C MET A 94 3.99 7.57 18.41
N ILE A 95 4.27 7.06 17.21
CA ILE A 95 3.79 5.77 16.72
C ILE A 95 5.01 4.86 16.50
N ALA A 96 5.14 3.85 17.35
CA ALA A 96 6.19 2.83 17.27
C ALA A 96 5.62 1.57 16.60
N THR A 97 6.07 1.32 15.38
CA THR A 97 5.61 0.19 14.55
C THR A 97 6.47 -1.05 14.82
N SER A 98 6.09 -2.21 14.25
CA SER A 98 6.93 -3.43 14.25
C SER A 98 8.04 -3.39 13.18
N HIS A 99 7.95 -2.47 12.21
CA HIS A 99 8.77 -2.45 11.02
C HIS A 99 9.15 -1.02 10.60
N GLY A 100 10.45 -0.79 10.44
CA GLY A 100 11.00 0.47 9.95
C GLY A 100 11.19 1.50 11.06
N VAL A 101 10.89 2.75 10.74
CA VAL A 101 11.11 3.89 11.63
C VAL A 101 10.00 4.04 12.68
N VAL A 102 10.34 4.68 13.78
CA VAL A 102 9.40 5.25 14.75
C VAL A 102 8.97 6.64 14.27
N TRP A 103 7.67 6.87 14.20
CA TRP A 103 7.13 8.18 13.88
C TRP A 103 7.12 9.05 15.14
N ARG A 104 8.04 10.00 15.25
CA ARG A 104 8.09 11.00 16.34
C ARG A 104 7.82 12.42 15.85
N ASP A 105 8.24 12.75 14.65
CA ASP A 105 7.97 14.07 14.06
C ASP A 105 6.68 13.98 13.24
N ASN A 106 5.67 14.76 13.64
CA ASN A 106 4.34 14.77 13.04
C ASN A 106 3.78 13.35 12.80
N PRO A 107 3.57 12.53 13.86
CA PRO A 107 3.14 11.13 13.71
C PRO A 107 1.78 10.98 13.00
N THR A 108 0.95 12.02 13.00
CA THR A 108 -0.34 12.01 12.29
C THR A 108 -0.20 11.96 10.77
N GLN A 109 0.97 12.27 10.21
CA GLN A 109 1.20 12.23 8.76
C GLN A 109 0.89 10.85 8.14
N ILE A 110 1.33 9.76 8.79
CA ILE A 110 1.11 8.41 8.27
C ILE A 110 -0.34 7.96 8.44
N VAL A 111 -1.01 8.45 9.49
CA VAL A 111 -2.45 8.22 9.70
C VAL A 111 -3.28 8.86 8.58
N GLU A 112 -2.97 10.10 8.20
CA GLU A 112 -3.61 10.78 7.07
C GLU A 112 -3.36 10.08 5.74
N LEU A 113 -2.15 9.57 5.52
CA LEU A 113 -1.84 8.76 4.34
C LEU A 113 -2.66 7.48 4.29
N TYR A 114 -2.79 6.76 5.41
CA TYR A 114 -3.63 5.56 5.51
C TYR A 114 -5.11 5.87 5.22
N LEU A 115 -5.63 6.99 5.71
CA LEU A 115 -6.99 7.44 5.40
C LEU A 115 -7.18 7.71 3.90
N LYS A 116 -6.21 8.36 3.26
CA LYS A 116 -6.22 8.59 1.80
C LYS A 116 -6.15 7.28 1.03
N TRP A 117 -5.25 6.38 1.42
CA TRP A 117 -5.01 5.09 0.76
C TRP A 117 -6.20 4.13 0.90
N ALA A 118 -6.89 4.14 2.03
CA ALA A 118 -8.06 3.32 2.30
C ALA A 118 -9.30 3.70 1.46
N ALA A 119 -9.36 4.95 1.00
CA ALA A 119 -10.51 5.52 0.30
C ALA A 119 -10.50 5.24 -1.21
N ASP A 120 -10.35 3.96 -1.59
CA ASP A 120 -10.26 3.53 -3.01
C ASP A 120 -9.25 4.34 -3.82
N TYR A 121 -8.07 4.54 -3.22
CA TYR A 121 -7.07 5.46 -3.73
C TYR A 121 -6.72 5.18 -5.19
N GLN A 122 -6.64 6.27 -5.95
CA GLN A 122 -6.17 6.29 -7.33
C GLN A 122 -5.77 7.71 -7.73
N GLU A 123 -4.79 7.80 -8.61
CA GLU A 123 -4.29 9.00 -9.25
C GLU A 123 -4.76 9.06 -10.70
N ASP A 124 -4.51 10.18 -11.37
CA ASP A 124 -4.63 10.26 -12.83
C ASP A 124 -3.50 9.47 -13.53
N ARG A 125 -3.56 8.15 -13.38
CA ARG A 125 -2.50 7.21 -13.72
C ARG A 125 -3.07 5.93 -14.31
N ILE A 126 -2.41 5.40 -15.33
CA ILE A 126 -2.70 4.09 -15.93
C ILE A 126 -1.46 3.21 -15.86
N THR A 127 -1.64 1.97 -15.40
CA THR A 127 -0.58 0.95 -15.41
C THR A 127 -0.88 -0.12 -16.45
N ILE A 128 0.04 -0.28 -17.39
CA ILE A 128 0.00 -1.31 -18.42
C ILE A 128 1.03 -2.37 -18.03
N PHE A 129 0.61 -3.63 -17.94
CA PHE A 129 1.55 -4.72 -17.72
C PHE A 129 1.25 -5.90 -18.62
N TYR A 130 2.30 -6.55 -19.11
CA TYR A 130 2.16 -7.64 -20.07
C TYR A 130 3.27 -8.69 -19.93
N ASP A 131 3.06 -9.84 -20.57
CA ASP A 131 4.11 -10.79 -20.90
C ASP A 131 4.07 -11.11 -22.40
N THR A 132 5.19 -11.55 -22.97
CA THR A 132 5.30 -11.80 -24.41
C THR A 132 6.42 -12.77 -24.75
N MET A 133 6.20 -13.61 -25.76
CA MET A 133 7.23 -14.53 -26.29
C MET A 133 8.06 -13.91 -27.42
N SER A 134 7.46 -13.03 -28.23
CA SER A 134 8.06 -12.50 -29.47
C SER A 134 8.02 -10.96 -29.58
N ASN A 135 7.72 -10.26 -28.48
CA ASN A 135 7.53 -8.80 -28.43
C ASN A 135 6.31 -8.24 -29.18
N ASN A 136 5.44 -9.07 -29.78
CA ASN A 136 4.24 -8.58 -30.45
C ASN A 136 3.30 -7.84 -29.47
N THR A 137 3.05 -8.43 -28.29
CA THR A 137 2.25 -7.79 -27.23
C THR A 137 2.93 -6.55 -26.66
N ARG A 138 4.27 -6.51 -26.63
CA ARG A 138 5.02 -5.31 -26.26
C ARG A 138 4.73 -4.15 -27.22
N MET A 139 4.77 -4.40 -28.53
CA MET A 139 4.45 -3.37 -29.52
C MET A 139 3.03 -2.81 -29.34
N MET A 140 2.06 -3.68 -29.02
CA MET A 140 0.70 -3.25 -28.70
C MET A 140 0.67 -2.37 -27.44
N ALA A 141 1.35 -2.78 -26.37
CA ALA A 141 1.43 -1.99 -25.14
C ALA A 141 2.05 -0.61 -25.37
N ASP A 142 3.12 -0.53 -26.17
CA ASP A 142 3.79 0.72 -26.51
C ASP A 142 2.87 1.65 -27.33
N ALA A 143 2.14 1.11 -28.32
CA ALA A 143 1.20 1.87 -29.13
C ALA A 143 -0.01 2.38 -28.30
N ILE A 144 -0.54 1.54 -27.39
CA ILE A 144 -1.60 1.96 -26.46
C ILE A 144 -1.13 3.10 -25.57
N ALA A 145 0.09 3.02 -25.03
CA ALA A 145 0.65 4.06 -24.18
C ALA A 145 0.79 5.39 -24.93
N GLN A 146 1.23 5.35 -26.19
CA GLN A 146 1.27 6.53 -27.07
C GLN A 146 -0.14 7.13 -27.25
N GLY A 147 -1.13 6.30 -27.57
CA GLY A 147 -2.53 6.72 -27.72
C GLY A 147 -3.12 7.39 -26.48
N ILE A 148 -2.78 6.89 -25.28
CA ILE A 148 -3.19 7.51 -24.01
C ILE A 148 -2.51 8.88 -23.85
N ALA A 149 -1.19 8.95 -24.05
CA ALA A 149 -0.41 10.17 -23.84
C ALA A 149 -0.77 11.30 -24.82
N GLU A 150 -1.08 10.96 -26.08
CA GLU A 150 -1.51 11.95 -27.08
C GLU A 150 -2.94 12.46 -26.85
N THR A 151 -3.81 11.64 -26.24
CA THR A 151 -5.21 11.98 -26.00
C THR A 151 -5.42 12.73 -24.69
N ASP A 152 -4.76 12.33 -23.60
CA ASP A 152 -4.84 13.00 -22.31
C ASP A 152 -3.44 13.14 -21.66
N PRO A 153 -2.74 14.25 -21.88
CA PRO A 153 -1.38 14.48 -21.38
C PRO A 153 -1.25 14.49 -19.85
N ARG A 154 -2.36 14.56 -19.11
CA ARG A 154 -2.35 14.55 -17.64
C ARG A 154 -2.20 13.14 -17.07
N VAL A 155 -2.52 12.11 -17.87
CA VAL A 155 -2.48 10.72 -17.42
C VAL A 155 -1.03 10.25 -17.37
N ALA A 156 -0.54 9.92 -16.17
CA ALA A 156 0.75 9.26 -16.05
C ALA A 156 0.64 7.79 -16.48
N VAL A 157 1.44 7.38 -17.48
CA VAL A 157 1.46 5.98 -17.97
C VAL A 157 2.72 5.27 -17.48
N LYS A 158 2.54 4.06 -16.93
CA LYS A 158 3.65 3.16 -16.59
C LYS A 158 3.46 1.83 -17.32
N ILE A 159 4.54 1.30 -17.88
CA ILE A 159 4.54 0.06 -18.67
C ILE A 159 5.50 -0.93 -18.00
N PHE A 160 5.04 -2.16 -17.78
CA PHE A 160 5.84 -3.22 -17.18
C PHE A 160 5.78 -4.51 -17.99
N ASN A 161 6.92 -5.17 -18.14
CA ASN A 161 6.95 -6.58 -18.51
C ASN A 161 7.02 -7.42 -17.23
N VAL A 162 6.01 -8.23 -16.95
CA VAL A 162 5.91 -8.99 -15.68
C VAL A 162 7.02 -10.04 -15.51
N ALA A 163 7.69 -10.45 -16.59
CA ALA A 163 8.83 -11.36 -16.54
C ALA A 163 10.16 -10.64 -16.26
N ARG A 164 10.18 -9.30 -16.28
CA ARG A 164 11.39 -8.47 -16.20
C ARG A 164 11.33 -7.37 -15.15
N SER A 165 10.24 -7.26 -14.41
CA SER A 165 10.00 -6.19 -13.44
C SER A 165 9.69 -6.78 -12.06
N ASP A 166 9.88 -5.98 -11.01
CA ASP A 166 9.48 -6.35 -9.66
C ASP A 166 7.95 -6.38 -9.55
N LYS A 167 7.41 -7.52 -9.10
CA LYS A 167 5.97 -7.74 -9.01
C LYS A 167 5.29 -6.75 -8.08
N ASN A 168 5.91 -6.46 -6.94
CA ASN A 168 5.34 -5.57 -5.93
C ASN A 168 5.38 -4.09 -6.39
N GLU A 169 6.32 -3.71 -7.25
CA GLU A 169 6.31 -2.41 -7.92
C GLU A 169 5.13 -2.29 -8.87
N ILE A 170 4.84 -3.34 -9.66
CA ILE A 170 3.66 -3.39 -10.52
C ILE A 170 2.39 -3.21 -9.68
N LEU A 171 2.24 -3.99 -8.60
CA LEU A 171 1.07 -3.92 -7.72
C LEU A 171 0.92 -2.55 -7.03
N THR A 172 2.03 -1.90 -6.66
CA THR A 172 2.02 -0.52 -6.12
C THR A 172 1.57 0.47 -7.19
N ASN A 173 1.98 0.30 -8.45
CA ASN A 173 1.51 1.13 -9.55
C ASN A 173 0.03 0.87 -9.87
N VAL A 174 -0.43 -0.39 -9.81
CA VAL A 174 -1.86 -0.75 -9.91
C VAL A 174 -2.66 -0.08 -8.80
N PHE A 175 -2.20 -0.15 -7.55
CA PHE A 175 -2.82 0.53 -6.40
C PHE A 175 -3.02 2.02 -6.66
N ARG A 176 -2.04 2.70 -7.27
CA ARG A 176 -2.12 4.13 -7.58
C ARG A 176 -2.91 4.46 -8.86
N SER A 177 -3.24 3.48 -9.70
CA SER A 177 -3.85 3.74 -11.01
C SER A 177 -5.37 3.81 -10.97
N LYS A 178 -5.97 4.68 -11.78
CA LYS A 178 -7.43 4.70 -12.03
C LYS A 178 -7.90 3.56 -12.95
N GLY A 179 -6.96 3.00 -13.71
CA GLY A 179 -7.22 1.86 -14.56
C GLY A 179 -5.96 1.09 -14.94
N VAL A 180 -6.15 -0.14 -15.38
CA VAL A 180 -5.08 -1.05 -15.79
C VAL A 180 -5.35 -1.65 -17.16
N LEU A 181 -4.28 -1.96 -17.89
CA LEU A 181 -4.36 -2.77 -19.11
C LEU A 181 -3.44 -3.97 -19.01
N VAL A 182 -3.96 -5.14 -19.31
CA VAL A 182 -3.25 -6.42 -19.14
C VAL A 182 -3.01 -7.06 -20.50
N GLY A 183 -1.75 -7.26 -20.88
CA GLY A 183 -1.40 -7.89 -22.15
C GLY A 183 -0.87 -9.31 -21.98
N THR A 184 -1.34 -10.25 -22.80
CA THR A 184 -0.78 -11.61 -22.88
C THR A 184 -0.89 -12.14 -24.30
N SER A 185 0.10 -12.89 -24.76
CA SER A 185 -0.08 -13.75 -25.94
C SER A 185 -0.82 -15.04 -25.55
N THR A 186 -1.57 -15.63 -26.48
CA THR A 186 -2.12 -16.98 -26.31
C THR A 186 -0.99 -18.01 -26.36
N MET A 187 -0.92 -18.85 -25.34
CA MET A 187 0.05 -19.95 -25.21
C MET A 187 -0.71 -21.22 -24.88
N ASN A 188 -0.74 -22.20 -25.78
CA ASN A 188 -1.43 -23.49 -25.57
C ASN A 188 -2.90 -23.34 -25.14
N ASN A 189 -3.65 -22.46 -25.81
CA ASN A 189 -5.06 -22.12 -25.53
C ASN A 189 -5.32 -21.42 -24.18
N VAL A 190 -4.27 -21.00 -23.46
CA VAL A 190 -4.37 -20.23 -22.21
C VAL A 190 -3.50 -18.97 -22.27
N MET A 191 -3.55 -18.13 -21.22
CA MET A 191 -2.66 -16.98 -21.06
C MET A 191 -1.27 -17.39 -20.57
N MET A 192 -0.31 -16.46 -20.63
CA MET A 192 1.03 -16.69 -20.10
C MET A 192 1.01 -16.82 -18.56
N PRO A 193 1.80 -17.73 -17.99
CA PRO A 193 1.67 -18.11 -16.57
C PRO A 193 1.96 -16.98 -15.58
N LYS A 194 2.87 -16.05 -15.90
CA LYS A 194 3.16 -14.90 -15.03
C LYS A 194 2.01 -13.91 -14.98
N ILE A 195 1.27 -13.74 -16.09
CA ILE A 195 0.05 -12.93 -16.10
C ILE A 195 -1.03 -13.61 -15.27
N ALA A 196 -1.23 -14.92 -15.43
CA ALA A 196 -2.19 -15.68 -14.61
C ALA A 196 -1.92 -15.52 -13.10
N GLY A 197 -0.67 -15.71 -12.68
CA GLY A 197 -0.29 -15.57 -11.27
C GLY A 197 -0.49 -14.15 -10.72
N LEU A 198 -0.18 -13.11 -11.52
CA LEU A 198 -0.41 -11.74 -11.09
C LEU A 198 -1.90 -11.39 -10.99
N VAL A 199 -2.72 -11.90 -11.91
CA VAL A 199 -4.18 -11.72 -11.86
C VAL A 199 -4.80 -12.41 -10.64
N GLU A 200 -4.30 -13.60 -10.28
CA GLU A 200 -4.72 -14.30 -9.06
C GLU A 200 -4.42 -13.46 -7.81
N GLU A 201 -3.22 -12.88 -7.71
CA GLU A 201 -2.86 -12.03 -6.57
C GLU A 201 -3.68 -10.74 -6.52
N MET A 202 -3.92 -10.09 -7.66
CA MET A 202 -4.82 -8.93 -7.72
C MET A 202 -6.25 -9.27 -7.28
N THR A 203 -6.71 -10.50 -7.55
CA THR A 203 -8.01 -11.00 -7.08
C THR A 203 -8.04 -11.08 -5.55
N GLY A 204 -6.94 -11.55 -4.95
CA GLY A 204 -6.75 -11.57 -3.49
C GLY A 204 -6.65 -10.18 -2.86
N LEU A 205 -5.94 -9.25 -3.51
CA LEU A 205 -5.76 -7.87 -3.04
C LEU A 205 -7.02 -7.00 -3.17
N ARG A 206 -8.00 -7.41 -3.99
CA ARG A 206 -9.34 -6.80 -4.06
C ARG A 206 -9.33 -5.29 -4.33
N PHE A 207 -8.51 -4.84 -5.29
CA PHE A 207 -8.52 -3.44 -5.74
C PHE A 207 -9.95 -2.96 -6.06
N ARG A 208 -10.27 -1.72 -5.68
CA ARG A 208 -11.60 -1.12 -5.81
C ARG A 208 -11.56 0.13 -6.67
N ASN A 209 -12.70 0.41 -7.32
CA ASN A 209 -12.89 1.57 -8.19
C ASN A 209 -11.92 1.69 -9.39
N LYS A 210 -11.26 0.58 -9.79
CA LYS A 210 -10.35 0.56 -10.93
C LYS A 210 -11.02 -0.06 -12.16
N ARG A 211 -10.77 0.53 -13.33
CA ARG A 211 -11.22 -0.02 -14.62
C ARG A 211 -10.13 -0.91 -15.23
N ALA A 212 -10.51 -1.87 -16.07
CA ALA A 212 -9.57 -2.76 -16.75
C ALA A 212 -9.92 -2.96 -18.23
N SER A 213 -8.91 -3.27 -19.03
CA SER A 213 -9.02 -3.83 -20.39
C SER A 213 -7.95 -4.91 -20.56
N ALA A 214 -8.28 -6.00 -21.25
CA ALA A 214 -7.37 -7.13 -21.50
C ALA A 214 -7.51 -7.64 -22.94
#